data_AF-A0A7V1LHA5-F1
#
_entry.id   AF-A0A7V1LHA5-F1
#
_cell.length_a   1.000
_cell.length_b   1.000
_cell.length_c   1.000
_cell.angle_alpha   90.00
_cell.angle_beta   90.00
_cell.angle_gamma   90.00
#
_symmetry.space_group_name_H-M   'P 1'
#
loop_
_entity.id
_entity.type
_entity.pdbx_description
1 polymer ?
#
loop_
_entity_poly.entity_id
_entity_poly.type
_entity_poly.pdbx_seq_one_letter_code
_entity_poly.pdbx_strand_id
1 'polypeptide(L)'
;MIKYFIDSIVFSYAQIFFCNRRWFGYVALFSTFIIPEMGALGLLGVIISNLLALYLKFDKEKIRDGFYGFNGILFGAAASYYFQLTPFVVFLVIIFLVITFFTSAVLENYLYTSFNLPGLSLPFIITLYVFFIFITNFNVIFYKDLKFIDYSFTAV
;
A
#
# COMPACT_ATOMS: atom_id res chain seq x y z
N MET A 1 -17.86 0.88 16.28
CA MET A 1 -17.59 0.83 14.82
C MET A 1 -16.46 1.77 14.42
N ILE A 2 -16.55 3.08 14.70
CA ILE A 2 -15.48 4.05 14.38
C ILE A 2 -14.12 3.70 15.00
N LYS A 3 -14.06 3.42 16.31
CA LYS A 3 -12.80 3.04 16.98
C LYS A 3 -12.15 1.80 16.35
N TYR A 4 -12.96 0.82 15.96
CA TYR A 4 -12.48 -0.40 15.29
C TYR A 4 -11.82 -0.09 13.95
N PHE A 5 -12.43 0.79 13.14
CA PHE A 5 -11.90 1.15 11.83
C PHE A 5 -10.65 2.04 11.94
N ILE A 6 -10.60 2.92 12.95
CA ILE A 6 -9.38 3.67 13.26
C ILE A 6 -8.26 2.72 13.69
N ASP A 7 -8.57 1.75 14.55
CA ASP A 7 -7.61 0.74 14.99
C ASP A 7 -7.08 -0.05 13.79
N SER A 8 -7.95 -0.53 12.88
CA SER A 8 -7.51 -1.27 11.69
C SER A 8 -6.59 -0.46 10.78
N ILE A 9 -6.83 0.85 10.62
CA ILE A 9 -5.93 1.72 9.85
C ILE A 9 -4.59 1.87 10.56
N VAL A 10 -4.60 2.24 11.84
CA VAL A 10 -3.37 2.54 12.60
C VAL A 10 -2.50 1.31 12.75
N PHE A 11 -3.09 0.14 13.03
CA PHE A 11 -2.34 -1.11 13.10
C PHE A 11 -1.80 -1.51 11.72
N SER A 12 -2.51 -1.29 10.60
CA SER A 12 -1.94 -1.53 9.27
C SER A 12 -0.68 -0.71 9.00
N TYR A 13 -0.62 0.55 9.44
CA TYR A 13 0.60 1.35 9.34
C TYR A 13 1.74 0.81 10.21
N ALA A 14 1.43 0.28 11.40
CA ALA A 14 2.42 -0.35 12.26
C ALA A 14 2.94 -1.68 11.69
N GLN A 15 2.06 -2.46 11.03
CA GLN A 15 2.40 -3.75 10.41
C GLN A 15 3.41 -3.65 9.27
N ILE A 16 3.55 -2.48 8.62
CA ILE A 16 4.62 -2.23 7.64
C ILE A 16 6.01 -2.56 8.24
N PHE A 17 6.16 -2.33 9.55
CA PHE A 17 7.39 -2.57 10.30
C PHE A 17 7.30 -3.77 11.23
N PHE A 18 6.33 -4.67 11.01
CA PHE A 18 6.05 -5.82 11.89
C PHE A 18 5.79 -5.43 13.35
N CYS A 19 5.27 -4.22 13.57
CA CYS A 19 5.02 -3.66 14.88
C CYS A 19 3.52 -3.74 15.21
N ASN A 20 3.19 -4.21 16.43
CA ASN A 20 1.82 -4.23 16.93
C ASN A 20 1.63 -3.19 18.06
N ARG A 21 2.06 -1.94 17.82
CA ARG A 21 1.91 -0.83 18.78
C ARG A 21 1.15 0.33 18.15
N ARG A 22 0.02 0.69 18.77
CA ARG A 22 -0.87 1.77 18.30
C ARG A 22 -0.16 3.11 18.12
N TRP A 23 0.67 3.51 19.09
CA TRP A 23 1.39 4.79 19.01
C TRP A 23 2.34 4.83 17.81
N PHE A 24 2.99 3.71 17.51
CA PHE A 24 3.92 3.59 16.38
C PHE A 24 3.18 3.66 15.04
N GLY A 25 1.98 3.07 14.96
CA GLY A 25 1.10 3.22 13.81
C GLY A 25 0.74 4.67 13.50
N TYR A 26 0.49 5.51 14.52
CA TYR A 26 0.29 6.95 14.30
C TYR A 26 1.56 7.64 13.79
N VAL A 27 2.73 7.32 14.37
CA VAL A 27 4.01 7.86 13.89
C VAL A 27 4.23 7.51 12.42
N ALA A 28 4.01 6.25 12.04
CA ALA A 28 4.14 5.78 10.66
C ALA A 28 3.08 6.40 9.72
N LEU A 29 1.84 6.58 10.18
CA LEU A 29 0.81 7.29 9.41
C LEU A 29 1.25 8.73 9.13
N PHE A 30 1.59 9.49 10.17
CA PHE A 30 1.95 10.90 10.01
C PHE A 30 3.27 11.11 9.26
N SER A 31 4.22 10.18 9.35
CA SER A 31 5.47 10.28 8.58
C SER A 31 5.23 10.20 7.07
N THR A 32 4.22 9.44 6.62
CA THR A 32 3.88 9.40 5.18
C THR A 32 3.36 10.74 4.65
N PHE A 33 2.80 11.60 5.51
CA PHE A 33 2.32 12.93 5.14
C PHE A 33 3.41 14.01 5.05
N ILE A 34 4.69 13.67 5.29
CA ILE A 34 5.81 14.54 4.89
C ILE A 34 5.72 14.87 3.39
N ILE A 35 5.28 13.89 2.59
CA ILE A 35 4.86 14.09 1.21
C ILE A 35 3.34 13.89 1.17
N PRO A 36 2.53 14.97 1.08
CA PRO A 36 1.07 14.87 1.24
C PRO A 36 0.39 13.85 0.32
N GLU A 37 0.86 13.74 -0.92
CA GLU A 37 0.36 12.77 -1.90
C GLU A 37 0.60 11.32 -1.48
N MET A 38 1.74 11.03 -0.86
CA MET A 38 2.11 9.71 -0.37
C MET A 38 1.25 9.30 0.83
N GLY A 39 1.05 10.22 1.78
CA GLY A 39 0.13 10.01 2.89
C GLY A 39 -1.31 9.79 2.42
N ALA A 40 -1.80 10.61 1.49
CA ALA A 40 -3.16 10.51 0.97
C ALA A 40 -3.43 9.19 0.23
N LEU A 41 -2.54 8.79 -0.69
CA LEU A 41 -2.73 7.54 -1.46
C LEU A 41 -2.46 6.30 -0.60
N GLY A 42 -1.51 6.35 0.33
CA GLY A 42 -1.31 5.29 1.32
C GLY A 42 -2.55 5.08 2.20
N LEU A 43 -3.15 6.18 2.69
CA LEU A 43 -4.36 6.15 3.49
C LEU A 43 -5.56 5.62 2.68
N LEU A 44 -5.69 6.04 1.43
CA LEU A 44 -6.70 5.50 0.51
C LEU A 44 -6.53 3.98 0.33
N GLY A 45 -5.28 3.52 0.19
CA GLY A 45 -4.95 2.11 0.06
C GLY A 45 -5.45 1.26 1.23
N VAL A 46 -5.14 1.63 2.46
CA VAL A 46 -5.64 0.90 3.65
C VAL A 46 -7.14 0.99 3.81
N ILE A 47 -7.76 2.13 3.48
CA ILE A 47 -9.22 2.27 3.52
C ILE A 47 -9.86 1.27 2.55
N ILE A 48 -9.40 1.21 1.30
CA ILE A 48 -9.92 0.28 0.29
C ILE A 48 -9.72 -1.17 0.75
N SER A 49 -8.52 -1.54 1.17
CA SER A 49 -8.22 -2.90 1.63
C SER A 49 -9.09 -3.32 2.83
N ASN A 50 -9.24 -2.46 3.84
CA ASN A 50 -10.04 -2.78 5.02
C ASN A 50 -11.54 -2.82 4.69
N LEU A 51 -12.04 -1.95 3.80
CA LEU A 51 -13.43 -1.99 3.36
C LEU A 51 -13.74 -3.26 2.57
N LEU A 52 -12.84 -3.69 1.68
CA LEU A 52 -12.97 -4.94 0.94
C LEU A 52 -12.95 -6.15 1.88
N ALA A 53 -12.01 -6.19 2.83
CA ALA A 53 -11.95 -7.25 3.82
C ALA A 53 -13.25 -7.35 4.65
N LEU A 54 -13.78 -6.20 5.10
CA LEU A 54 -15.05 -6.14 5.82
C LEU A 54 -16.24 -6.58 4.97
N TYR A 55 -16.32 -6.08 3.74
CA TYR A 55 -17.41 -6.40 2.80
C TYR A 55 -17.46 -7.89 2.47
N LEU A 56 -16.29 -8.48 2.23
CA LEU A 56 -16.13 -9.91 1.94
C LEU A 56 -16.12 -10.80 3.19
N LYS A 57 -16.36 -10.22 4.38
CA LYS A 57 -16.47 -10.93 5.67
C LYS A 57 -15.22 -11.73 6.06
N PHE A 58 -14.04 -11.19 5.77
CA PHE A 58 -12.77 -11.71 6.30
C PHE A 58 -12.73 -11.59 7.84
N ASP A 59 -11.78 -12.29 8.45
CA ASP A 59 -11.61 -12.33 9.90
C ASP A 59 -11.44 -10.93 10.49
N LYS A 60 -12.31 -10.58 11.45
CA LYS A 60 -12.36 -9.24 12.04
C LYS A 60 -11.17 -8.92 12.94
N GLU A 61 -10.58 -9.91 13.59
CA GLU A 61 -9.38 -9.70 14.39
C GLU A 61 -8.19 -9.42 13.49
N LYS A 62 -8.02 -10.20 12.41
CA LYS A 62 -6.99 -9.92 11.38
C LYS A 62 -7.15 -8.55 10.75
N ILE A 63 -8.39 -8.12 10.45
CA ILE A 63 -8.65 -6.75 9.94
C ILE A 63 -8.21 -5.72 10.98
N ARG A 64 -8.62 -5.86 12.24
CA ARG A 64 -8.27 -4.92 13.32
C ARG A 64 -6.77 -4.85 13.56
N ASP A 65 -6.06 -5.97 13.48
CA ASP A 65 -4.62 -6.07 13.67
C ASP A 65 -3.82 -5.58 12.45
N GLY A 66 -4.52 -5.12 11.42
CA GLY A 66 -3.96 -4.45 10.26
C GLY A 66 -3.46 -5.38 9.15
N PHE A 67 -3.70 -6.68 9.27
CA PHE A 67 -3.18 -7.75 8.42
C PHE A 67 -3.46 -7.51 6.93
N TYR A 68 -4.68 -7.13 6.58
CA TYR A 68 -5.08 -6.96 5.17
C TYR A 68 -4.72 -5.59 4.57
N GLY A 69 -4.33 -4.61 5.39
CA GLY A 69 -4.26 -3.21 4.96
C GLY A 69 -2.87 -2.73 4.52
N PHE A 70 -1.79 -3.31 5.04
CA PHE A 70 -0.44 -2.74 4.86
C PHE A 70 0.08 -2.83 3.42
N ASN A 71 -0.24 -3.91 2.69
CA ASN A 71 0.09 -4.04 1.26
C ASN A 71 -0.59 -2.95 0.41
N GLY A 72 -1.82 -2.55 0.77
CA GLY A 72 -2.52 -1.42 0.15
C GLY A 72 -1.85 -0.07 0.42
N ILE A 73 -1.36 0.16 1.65
CA ILE A 73 -0.60 1.38 1.99
C ILE A 73 0.65 1.49 1.11
N LEU A 74 1.43 0.42 1.05
CA LEU A 74 2.68 0.38 0.28
C LEU A 74 2.43 0.65 -1.20
N PHE A 75 1.39 0.04 -1.79
CA PHE A 75 1.04 0.27 -3.19
C PHE A 75 0.65 1.73 -3.45
N GLY A 76 -0.26 2.29 -2.66
CA GLY A 76 -0.71 3.67 -2.83
C GLY A 76 0.43 4.68 -2.67
N ALA A 77 1.25 4.50 -1.63
CA ALA A 77 2.43 5.32 -1.40
C ALA A 77 3.43 5.23 -2.57
N ALA A 78 3.76 4.03 -3.03
CA ALA A 78 4.68 3.83 -4.15
C ALA A 78 4.13 4.45 -5.45
N ALA A 79 2.85 4.28 -5.75
CA ALA A 79 2.24 4.86 -6.95
C ALA A 79 2.36 6.40 -6.97
N SER A 80 2.10 7.06 -5.83
CA SER A 80 2.26 8.51 -5.71
C SER A 80 3.72 9.00 -5.79
N TYR A 81 4.67 8.13 -5.41
CA TYR A 81 6.10 8.44 -5.44
C TYR A 81 6.64 8.38 -6.87
N TYR A 82 6.30 7.32 -7.62
CA TYR A 82 6.83 7.11 -8.97
C TYR A 82 6.10 7.90 -10.06
N PHE A 83 4.81 8.25 -9.88
CA PHE A 83 3.99 8.82 -10.94
C PHE A 83 3.40 10.17 -10.58
N GLN A 84 3.21 11.01 -11.60
CA GLN A 84 2.41 12.22 -11.45
C GLN A 84 0.92 11.86 -11.32
N LEU A 85 0.29 12.39 -10.27
CA LEU A 85 -1.12 12.10 -9.97
C LEU A 85 -2.04 12.92 -10.88
N THR A 86 -2.35 12.37 -12.06
CA THR A 86 -3.46 12.83 -12.89
C THR A 86 -4.75 12.08 -12.51
N PRO A 87 -5.95 12.60 -12.81
CA PRO A 87 -7.20 11.88 -12.57
C PRO A 87 -7.22 10.46 -13.16
N PHE A 88 -6.59 10.28 -14.33
CA PHE A 88 -6.46 8.98 -14.97
C PHE A 88 -5.55 8.03 -14.19
N VAL A 89 -4.39 8.50 -13.73
CA VAL A 89 -3.47 7.69 -12.90
C VAL A 89 -4.15 7.30 -11.58
N VAL A 90 -4.83 8.24 -10.91
CA VAL A 90 -5.55 7.95 -9.65
C VAL A 90 -6.63 6.88 -9.87
N PHE A 91 -7.37 6.94 -10.98
CA PHE A 91 -8.35 5.91 -11.32
C PHE A 91 -7.69 4.53 -11.47
N LEU A 92 -6.57 4.44 -12.18
CA LEU A 92 -5.82 3.18 -12.32
C LEU A 92 -5.27 2.68 -10.97
N VAL A 93 -4.78 3.58 -10.12
CA VAL A 93 -4.30 3.24 -8.77
C VAL A 93 -5.41 2.62 -7.93
N ILE A 94 -6.64 3.16 -7.98
CA ILE A 94 -7.79 2.57 -7.28
C ILE A 94 -8.06 1.13 -7.76
N ILE A 95 -8.02 0.88 -9.07
CA ILE A 95 -8.18 -0.47 -9.62
C ILE A 95 -7.08 -1.39 -9.07
N PHE A 96 -5.83 -0.96 -9.11
CA PHE A 96 -4.71 -1.77 -8.64
C PHE A 96 -4.66 -1.95 -7.12
N LEU A 97 -5.24 -1.05 -6.33
CA LEU A 97 -5.43 -1.25 -4.89
C LEU A 97 -6.38 -2.42 -4.62
N VAL A 98 -7.46 -2.55 -5.40
CA VAL A 98 -8.35 -3.72 -5.35
C VAL A 98 -7.60 -4.99 -5.74
N ILE A 99 -6.82 -4.96 -6.83
CA ILE A 99 -5.97 -6.10 -7.24
C ILE A 99 -4.99 -6.46 -6.13
N THR A 100 -4.32 -5.49 -5.53
CA THR A 100 -3.35 -5.69 -4.43
C THR A 100 -4.00 -6.36 -3.23
N PHE A 101 -5.23 -5.98 -2.86
CA PHE A 101 -5.98 -6.66 -1.81
C PHE A 101 -6.21 -8.15 -2.14
N PHE A 102 -6.69 -8.48 -3.34
CA PHE A 102 -6.91 -9.87 -3.74
C PHE A 102 -5.62 -10.67 -3.84
N THR A 103 -4.56 -10.09 -4.41
CA THR A 103 -3.24 -10.71 -4.44
C THR A 103 -2.73 -10.98 -3.04
N SER A 104 -2.95 -10.06 -2.09
CA SER A 104 -2.57 -10.26 -0.68
C SER A 104 -3.32 -11.43 -0.07
N ALA A 105 -4.64 -11.43 -0.17
CA ALA A 105 -5.47 -12.49 0.40
C ALA A 105 -5.13 -13.89 -0.16
N VAL A 106 -4.92 -14.00 -1.47
CA VAL A 106 -4.58 -15.28 -2.12
C VAL A 106 -3.17 -15.72 -1.75
N LEU A 107 -2.19 -14.84 -1.89
CA LEU A 107 -0.78 -15.19 -1.71
C LEU A 107 -0.46 -15.48 -0.24
N GLU A 108 -1.00 -14.70 0.69
CA GLU A 108 -0.85 -14.96 2.12
C GLU A 108 -1.43 -16.32 2.52
N ASN A 109 -2.64 -16.64 2.04
CA ASN A 109 -3.26 -17.93 2.32
C ASN A 109 -2.44 -19.09 1.73
N TYR A 110 -2.04 -18.98 0.46
CA TYR A 110 -1.28 -20.02 -0.22
C TYR A 110 0.09 -20.30 0.42
N LEU A 111 0.83 -19.24 0.77
CA LEU A 111 2.13 -19.36 1.43
C LEU A 111 2.00 -19.95 2.83
N TYR A 112 0.96 -19.56 3.57
CA TYR A 112 0.70 -20.11 4.89
C TYR A 112 0.35 -21.61 4.80
N THR A 113 -0.60 -22.01 3.95
CA THR A 113 -1.06 -23.40 3.89
C THR A 113 -0.05 -24.36 3.28
N SER A 114 0.75 -23.90 2.31
CA SER A 114 1.65 -24.77 1.55
C SER A 114 3.06 -24.81 2.12
N PHE A 115 3.52 -23.70 2.70
CA PHE A 115 4.91 -23.54 3.14
C PHE A 115 5.06 -23.07 4.59
N ASN A 116 3.96 -22.79 5.29
CA ASN A 116 3.98 -22.17 6.63
C ASN A 116 4.77 -20.85 6.67
N LEU A 117 4.67 -20.06 5.59
CA LEU A 117 5.37 -18.79 5.43
C LEU A 117 4.38 -17.61 5.40
N PRO A 118 4.77 -16.44 5.94
CA PRO A 118 3.99 -15.21 5.79
C PRO A 118 4.13 -14.62 4.38
N GLY A 119 3.08 -13.96 3.88
CA GLY A 119 3.13 -13.25 2.59
C GLY A 119 3.95 -11.96 2.60
N LEU A 120 4.09 -11.32 3.76
CA LEU A 120 4.84 -10.06 3.93
C LEU A 120 4.42 -9.02 2.88
N SER A 121 5.37 -8.26 2.34
CA SER A 121 5.15 -7.27 1.28
C SER A 121 5.23 -7.83 -0.14
N LEU A 122 5.32 -9.16 -0.32
CA LEU A 122 5.35 -9.78 -1.65
C LEU A 122 4.13 -9.42 -2.51
N PRO A 123 2.89 -9.42 -1.98
CA PRO A 123 1.72 -9.03 -2.77
C PRO A 123 1.86 -7.62 -3.35
N PHE A 124 2.26 -6.66 -2.53
CA PHE A 124 2.53 -5.28 -2.96
C PHE A 124 3.59 -5.22 -4.07
N ILE A 125 4.72 -5.92 -3.89
CA ILE A 125 5.82 -5.88 -4.87
C ILE A 125 5.33 -6.41 -6.23
N ILE A 126 4.62 -7.55 -6.23
CA ILE A 126 4.09 -8.16 -7.45
C ILE A 126 3.13 -7.20 -8.14
N THR A 127 2.16 -6.63 -7.42
CA THR A 127 1.18 -5.73 -8.04
C THR A 127 1.80 -4.43 -8.50
N LEU A 128 2.82 -3.90 -7.81
CA LEU A 128 3.56 -2.72 -8.25
C LEU A 128 4.28 -2.96 -9.57
N TYR A 129 4.96 -4.09 -9.75
CA TYR A 129 5.61 -4.42 -11.02
C TYR A 129 4.61 -4.62 -12.15
N VAL A 130 3.48 -5.29 -11.88
CA VAL A 130 2.39 -5.41 -12.88
C VAL A 130 1.86 -4.02 -13.24
N PHE A 131 1.71 -3.12 -12.26
CA PHE A 131 1.29 -1.74 -12.50
C PHE A 131 2.30 -0.99 -13.37
N PHE A 132 3.60 -1.11 -13.09
CA PHE A 132 4.65 -0.50 -13.91
C PHE A 132 4.62 -1.00 -15.35
N ILE A 133 4.47 -2.31 -15.57
CA ILE A 133 4.36 -2.87 -16.93
C ILE A 133 3.07 -2.41 -17.61
N PHE A 134 1.96 -2.33 -16.87
CA PHE A 134 0.69 -1.87 -17.41
C PHE A 134 0.76 -0.42 -17.88
N ILE A 135 1.42 0.44 -17.09
CA ILE A 135 1.44 1.89 -17.33
C ILE A 135 2.24 2.30 -18.57
N THR A 136 3.23 1.50 -18.99
CA THR A 136 4.02 1.77 -20.20
C THR A 136 3.19 1.72 -21.48
N ASN A 137 1.99 1.14 -21.44
CA ASN A 137 1.06 1.12 -22.57
C ASN A 137 0.36 2.47 -22.79
N PHE A 138 0.55 3.46 -21.90
CA PHE A 138 -0.08 4.77 -21.98
C PHE A 138 0.95 5.88 -22.17
N ASN A 139 0.93 6.55 -23.33
CA ASN A 139 1.82 7.67 -23.65
C ASN A 139 1.52 8.97 -22.87
N VAL A 140 0.45 8.98 -22.06
CA VAL A 140 -0.05 10.16 -21.34
C VAL A 140 0.43 10.20 -19.88
N ILE A 141 1.14 9.17 -19.43
CA ILE A 141 1.56 9.04 -18.04
C ILE A 141 3.01 9.43 -17.88
N PHE A 142 3.25 10.46 -17.06
CA PHE A 142 4.57 10.96 -16.76
C PHE A 142 5.07 10.38 -15.43
N TYR A 143 6.25 9.75 -15.48
CA TYR A 143 7.01 9.45 -14.28
C TYR A 143 7.41 10.74 -13.59
N LYS A 144 7.38 10.77 -12.26
CA LYS A 144 8.01 11.87 -11.53
C LYS A 144 9.52 11.77 -11.74
N ASP A 145 10.14 12.89 -12.09
CA ASP A 145 11.59 13.03 -12.04
C ASP A 145 12.02 12.83 -10.58
N LEU A 146 12.56 11.64 -10.27
CA LEU A 146 13.08 11.31 -8.95
C LEU A 146 14.44 11.98 -8.75
N LYS A 147 14.45 13.31 -8.67
CA LYS A 147 15.65 14.11 -8.36
C LYS A 147 15.92 14.08 -6.86
N PHE A 148 16.45 12.95 -6.37
CA PHE A 148 16.95 12.83 -5.00
C PHE A 148 18.41 12.41 -4.92
N ILE A 149 19.08 12.23 -6.06
CA ILE A 149 20.54 12.07 -6.13
C ILE A 149 21.05 13.22 -7.00
N ASP A 150 21.59 14.25 -6.35
CA ASP A 150 22.48 15.19 -7.02
C ASP A 150 23.69 14.40 -7.53
N TYR A 151 23.74 14.14 -8.84
CA TYR A 151 24.93 13.62 -9.51
C TYR A 151 26.10 14.64 -9.56
N SER A 152 26.02 15.73 -8.79
CA SER A 152 27.10 16.72 -8.66
C SER A 152 28.33 16.18 -7.91
N PHE A 153 28.25 15.00 -7.29
CA PHE A 153 29.38 14.34 -6.62
C PHE A 153 30.17 13.36 -7.51
N THR A 154 29.82 13.18 -8.78
CA THR A 154 30.58 12.33 -9.74
C THR A 154 31.38 13.13 -10.78
N ALA A 155 31.57 14.43 -10.57
CA ALA A 155 32.46 15.26 -11.38
C ALA A 155 33.71 15.65 -10.58
N VAL A 156 34.55 14.66 -10.25
CA VAL A 156 35.97 14.85 -9.89
C VAL A 156 36.78 13.76 -10.57
#